data_AF-A0A847R4X7-F1
#
_entry.id   AF-A0A847R4X7-F1
#
_cell.length_a   1.000
_cell.length_b   1.000
_cell.length_c   1.000
_cell.angle_alpha   90.00
_cell.angle_beta   90.00
_cell.angle_gamma   90.00
#
_symmetry.space_group_name_H-M   'P 1'
#
loop_
_entity.id
_entity.type
_entity.pdbx_description
1 polymer ?
#
loop_
_entity_poly.entity_id
_entity_poly.type
_entity_poly.pdbx_seq_one_letter_code
_entity_poly.pdbx_strand_id
1 'polypeptide(L)'
;MNLIQQRRLARLAKQNAQKEAAKPAVKQGVKKTVSKFRATLQQNKAETVAPAKKSEKIDDLESQVGDVEGSVDELKSDVESQGEKTDELAGTVDELSNDLDSVKSDVSDLDYRVDNVESDIEKIKEKLGDENEFIGNPELETHKAILADSIDEMLNVEDIEDRKAYKAEAIVKLIDFVNGYVSSAAKYPNIVAVWVMIWLFDLGDIARALPLALHLAKQKIHNMPTRFKSEIETFICDQMYDWAAAQLKANKSAGPYLEQVIHAIESDKWQLPDIVHGKMYAMYGKHLDAIAENEAALKAYEKAIEINPRAGVKKSIERLTATLAKTKES
;
A
#
# COMPACT_ATOMS: atom_id res chain seq x y z
N MET A 1 -21.06 131.54 2.82
CA MET A 1 -21.01 131.51 1.33
C MET A 1 -21.12 130.06 0.86
N ASN A 2 -21.93 129.81 -0.16
CA ASN A 2 -22.58 128.52 -0.47
C ASN A 2 -21.60 127.37 -0.81
N LEU A 3 -21.93 126.13 -0.43
CA LEU A 3 -21.19 124.87 -0.63
C LEU A 3 -20.72 124.66 -2.08
N ILE A 4 -21.45 125.24 -3.04
CA ILE A 4 -21.12 125.24 -4.47
C ILE A 4 -19.85 126.06 -4.77
N GLN A 5 -19.60 127.16 -4.08
CA GLN A 5 -18.43 128.01 -4.31
C GLN A 5 -17.15 127.45 -3.66
N GLN A 6 -17.26 126.78 -2.50
CA GLN A 6 -16.12 126.06 -1.91
C GLN A 6 -15.65 124.90 -2.81
N ARG A 7 -16.60 124.17 -3.40
CA ARG A 7 -16.28 123.09 -4.37
C ARG A 7 -15.65 123.62 -5.67
N ARG A 8 -15.97 124.86 -6.08
CA ARG A 8 -15.39 125.48 -7.29
C ARG A 8 -13.96 125.94 -7.08
N LEU A 9 -13.63 126.51 -5.92
CA LEU A 9 -12.26 126.91 -5.56
C LEU A 9 -11.35 125.69 -5.34
N ALA A 10 -11.84 124.63 -4.70
CA ALA A 10 -11.10 123.38 -4.54
C ALA A 10 -10.76 122.72 -5.90
N ARG A 11 -11.64 122.84 -6.90
CA ARG A 11 -11.41 122.31 -8.25
C ARG A 11 -10.37 123.12 -9.05
N LEU A 12 -10.34 124.44 -8.88
CA LEU A 12 -9.38 125.33 -9.52
C LEU A 12 -7.97 125.23 -8.92
N ALA A 13 -7.86 125.06 -7.59
CA ALA A 13 -6.58 124.78 -6.94
C ALA A 13 -5.99 123.42 -7.38
N LYS A 14 -6.84 122.40 -7.56
CA LYS A 14 -6.42 121.07 -8.05
C LYS A 14 -5.93 121.08 -9.49
N GLN A 15 -6.53 121.91 -10.37
CA GLN A 15 -6.12 122.02 -11.77
C GLN A 15 -4.82 122.81 -11.98
N ASN A 16 -4.53 123.80 -11.12
CA ASN A 16 -3.30 124.59 -11.23
C ASN A 16 -2.09 123.90 -10.58
N ALA A 17 -2.28 123.08 -9.53
CA ALA A 17 -1.21 122.24 -8.98
C ALA A 17 -0.78 121.11 -9.94
N GLN A 18 -1.63 120.69 -10.88
CA GLN A 18 -1.33 119.62 -11.84
C GLN A 18 -0.54 120.09 -13.08
N LYS A 19 -0.48 121.39 -13.39
CA LYS A 19 0.17 121.89 -14.62
C LYS A 19 1.60 122.42 -14.43
N GLU A 20 2.00 122.81 -13.22
CA GLU A 20 3.37 123.32 -12.95
C GLU A 20 4.41 122.21 -12.64
N ALA A 21 3.99 120.97 -12.39
CA ALA A 21 4.90 119.83 -12.18
C ALA A 21 5.37 119.14 -13.49
N ALA A 22 4.93 119.59 -14.67
CA ALA A 22 5.07 118.84 -15.93
C ALA A 22 6.29 119.19 -16.81
N LYS A 23 7.20 120.08 -16.38
CA LYS A 23 8.39 120.48 -17.18
C LYS A 23 9.66 119.60 -17.07
N PRO A 24 9.91 118.77 -16.03
CA PRO A 24 11.01 117.79 -16.03
C PRO A 24 10.61 116.42 -16.63
N ALA A 25 9.32 116.15 -16.89
CA ALA A 25 8.82 114.83 -17.28
C ALA A 25 9.00 114.46 -18.78
N VAL A 26 9.21 115.44 -19.67
CA VAL A 26 9.16 115.21 -21.13
C VAL A 26 10.47 114.62 -21.70
N LYS A 27 11.65 114.93 -21.14
CA LYS A 27 12.95 114.35 -21.60
C LYS A 27 13.21 112.92 -21.09
N GLN A 28 12.64 112.52 -19.94
CA GLN A 28 12.66 111.12 -19.49
C GLN A 28 11.61 110.25 -20.21
N GLY A 29 10.45 110.83 -20.57
CA GLY A 29 9.39 110.14 -21.30
C GLY A 29 9.84 109.65 -22.68
N VAL A 30 10.51 110.49 -23.47
CA VAL A 30 10.96 110.10 -24.83
C VAL A 30 12.02 108.99 -24.79
N LYS A 31 12.96 108.99 -23.82
CA LYS A 31 13.95 107.91 -23.65
C LYS A 31 13.30 106.59 -23.20
N LYS A 32 12.30 106.65 -22.31
CA LYS A 32 11.49 105.48 -21.89
C LYS A 32 10.63 104.94 -23.04
N THR A 33 10.07 105.81 -23.88
CA THR A 33 9.24 105.41 -25.03
C THR A 33 10.08 104.75 -26.12
N VAL A 34 11.30 105.25 -26.40
CA VAL A 34 12.22 104.61 -27.35
C VAL A 34 12.76 103.28 -26.81
N SER A 35 13.02 103.15 -25.50
CA SER A 35 13.42 101.86 -24.91
C SER A 35 12.27 100.85 -24.90
N LYS A 36 11.04 101.31 -24.62
CA LYS A 36 9.82 100.49 -24.74
C LYS A 36 9.60 100.07 -26.18
N PHE A 37 9.71 100.97 -27.16
CA PHE A 37 9.54 100.64 -28.57
C PHE A 37 10.63 99.69 -29.08
N ARG A 38 11.89 99.81 -28.61
CA ARG A 38 12.96 98.84 -28.89
C ARG A 38 12.72 97.49 -28.22
N ALA A 39 12.19 97.47 -27.00
CA ALA A 39 11.78 96.23 -26.32
C ALA A 39 10.58 95.57 -27.01
N THR A 40 9.60 96.34 -27.48
CA THR A 40 8.46 95.84 -28.27
C THR A 40 8.90 95.37 -29.66
N LEU A 41 9.89 96.01 -30.29
CA LEU A 41 10.50 95.50 -31.53
C LEU A 41 11.30 94.22 -31.31
N GLN A 42 12.01 94.07 -30.18
CA GLN A 42 12.69 92.82 -29.81
C GLN A 42 11.70 91.71 -29.46
N GLN A 43 10.60 92.04 -28.78
CA GLN A 43 9.52 91.13 -28.43
C GLN A 43 8.71 90.70 -29.66
N ASN A 44 8.42 91.61 -30.59
CA ASN A 44 7.78 91.27 -31.87
C ASN A 44 8.72 90.48 -32.79
N LYS A 45 10.05 90.73 -32.72
CA LYS A 45 11.04 89.90 -33.42
C LYS A 45 11.17 88.50 -32.80
N ALA A 46 10.90 88.35 -31.49
CA ALA A 46 10.78 87.06 -30.81
C ALA A 46 9.42 86.37 -31.05
N GLU A 47 8.34 87.12 -31.27
CA GLU A 47 7.03 86.59 -31.68
C GLU A 47 7.01 86.19 -33.17
N THR A 48 7.82 86.79 -34.04
CA THR A 48 8.08 86.22 -35.38
C THR A 48 8.98 84.96 -35.35
N VAL A 49 9.58 84.63 -34.18
CA VAL A 49 10.27 83.35 -33.89
C VAL A 49 9.35 82.37 -33.15
N ALA A 50 8.08 82.74 -32.89
CA ALA A 50 7.05 81.83 -32.40
C ALA A 50 6.76 80.59 -33.29
N PRO A 51 7.06 80.52 -34.61
CA PRO A 51 7.00 79.25 -35.32
C PRO A 51 8.07 78.25 -34.83
N ALA A 52 9.27 78.68 -34.43
CA ALA A 52 10.36 77.76 -34.07
C ALA A 52 10.14 77.06 -32.71
N LYS A 53 9.68 77.78 -31.67
CA LYS A 53 9.35 77.16 -30.37
C LYS A 53 8.07 76.32 -30.40
N LYS A 54 7.13 76.64 -31.30
CA LYS A 54 5.97 75.77 -31.55
C LYS A 54 6.38 74.53 -32.35
N SER A 55 7.31 74.67 -33.30
CA SER A 55 7.91 73.55 -34.04
C SER A 55 8.58 72.56 -33.10
N GLU A 56 9.47 73.02 -32.22
CA GLU A 56 10.18 72.13 -31.29
C GLU A 56 9.25 71.32 -30.38
N LYS A 57 8.17 71.94 -29.87
CA LYS A 57 7.15 71.24 -29.09
C LYS A 57 6.26 70.31 -29.94
N ILE A 58 6.09 70.61 -31.23
CA ILE A 58 5.40 69.74 -32.18
C ILE A 58 6.29 68.53 -32.46
N ASP A 59 7.58 68.72 -32.68
CA ASP A 59 8.56 67.65 -32.91
C ASP A 59 8.65 66.70 -31.71
N ASP A 60 8.65 67.22 -30.47
CA ASP A 60 8.60 66.42 -29.24
C ASP A 60 7.30 65.62 -29.13
N LEU A 61 6.16 66.23 -29.46
CA LEU A 61 4.86 65.55 -29.46
C LEU A 61 4.78 64.49 -30.56
N GLU A 62 5.37 64.72 -31.73
CA GLU A 62 5.47 63.74 -32.81
C GLU A 62 6.34 62.55 -32.40
N SER A 63 7.46 62.78 -31.72
CA SER A 63 8.27 61.70 -31.14
C SER A 63 7.50 60.89 -30.11
N GLN A 64 6.78 61.56 -29.19
CA GLN A 64 5.96 60.88 -28.19
C GLN A 64 4.81 60.09 -28.82
N VAL A 65 4.20 60.62 -29.89
CA VAL A 65 3.18 59.91 -30.66
C VAL A 65 3.80 58.67 -31.31
N GLY A 66 5.00 58.76 -31.89
CA GLY A 66 5.71 57.62 -32.44
C GLY A 66 6.04 56.53 -31.41
N ASP A 67 6.48 56.91 -30.21
CA ASP A 67 6.74 55.96 -29.11
C ASP A 67 5.45 55.29 -28.62
N VAL A 68 4.35 56.04 -28.56
CA VAL A 68 3.02 55.52 -28.21
C VAL A 68 2.49 54.58 -29.29
N GLU A 69 2.67 54.91 -30.56
CA GLU A 69 2.31 54.04 -31.69
C GLU A 69 3.08 52.72 -31.62
N GLY A 70 4.39 52.75 -31.37
CA GLY A 70 5.19 51.55 -31.17
C GLY A 70 4.72 50.69 -29.99
N SER A 71 4.39 51.31 -28.86
CA SER A 71 3.85 50.59 -27.69
C SER A 71 2.47 49.99 -27.96
N VAL A 72 1.64 50.67 -28.78
CA VAL A 72 0.32 50.17 -29.20
C VAL A 72 0.46 48.95 -30.10
N ASP A 73 1.43 48.96 -31.02
CA ASP A 73 1.72 47.83 -31.90
C ASP A 73 2.22 46.60 -31.10
N GLU A 74 3.09 46.81 -30.11
CA GLU A 74 3.54 45.74 -29.20
C GLU A 74 2.38 45.16 -28.38
N LEU A 75 1.57 46.03 -27.75
CA LEU A 75 0.39 45.60 -27.00
C LEU A 75 -0.61 44.86 -27.88
N LYS A 76 -0.77 45.26 -29.14
CA LYS A 76 -1.64 44.56 -30.08
C LYS A 76 -1.13 43.15 -30.34
N SER A 77 0.17 42.98 -30.54
CA SER A 77 0.78 41.65 -30.71
C SER A 77 0.62 40.77 -29.47
N ASP A 78 0.76 41.33 -28.28
CA ASP A 78 0.57 40.60 -27.01
C ASP A 78 -0.89 40.18 -26.82
N VAL A 79 -1.84 41.06 -27.16
CA VAL A 79 -3.28 40.75 -27.12
C VAL A 79 -3.62 39.63 -28.09
N GLU A 80 -3.04 39.64 -29.30
CA GLU A 80 -3.20 38.56 -30.26
C GLU A 80 -2.66 37.22 -29.71
N SER A 81 -1.44 37.21 -29.14
CA SER A 81 -0.85 36.01 -28.53
C SER A 81 -1.63 35.51 -27.31
N GLN A 82 -2.17 36.41 -26.48
CA GLN A 82 -3.03 36.04 -25.37
C GLN A 82 -4.38 35.49 -25.84
N GLY A 83 -4.90 35.98 -26.96
CA GLY A 83 -6.08 35.44 -27.63
C GLY A 83 -5.88 33.96 -27.98
N GLU A 84 -4.77 33.64 -28.66
CA GLU A 84 -4.44 32.25 -29.03
C GLU A 84 -4.35 31.32 -27.81
N LYS A 85 -3.68 31.75 -26.74
CA LYS A 85 -3.60 30.97 -25.49
C LYS A 85 -4.95 30.79 -24.81
N THR A 86 -5.83 31.79 -24.92
CA THR A 86 -7.19 31.72 -24.37
C THR A 86 -8.01 30.69 -25.14
N ASP A 87 -7.83 30.61 -26.46
CA ASP A 87 -8.49 29.62 -27.30
C ASP A 87 -7.96 28.19 -27.02
N GLU A 88 -6.65 28.03 -26.83
CA GLU A 88 -6.05 26.75 -26.41
C GLU A 88 -6.59 26.31 -25.03
N LEU A 89 -6.61 27.22 -24.06
CA LEU A 89 -7.15 26.95 -22.73
C LEU A 89 -8.63 26.56 -22.81
N ALA A 90 -9.43 27.24 -23.63
CA ALA A 90 -10.83 26.89 -23.85
C ALA A 90 -10.96 25.46 -24.37
N GLY A 91 -10.13 25.05 -25.34
CA GLY A 91 -10.10 23.68 -25.83
C GLY A 91 -9.78 22.65 -24.74
N THR A 92 -8.78 22.92 -23.88
CA THR A 92 -8.46 22.01 -22.77
C THR A 92 -9.56 21.91 -21.72
N VAL A 93 -10.31 23.00 -21.49
CA VAL A 93 -11.46 23.01 -20.58
C VAL A 93 -12.60 22.17 -21.14
N ASP A 94 -12.84 22.23 -22.45
CA ASP A 94 -13.85 21.40 -23.12
C ASP A 94 -13.48 19.91 -23.05
N GLU A 95 -12.22 19.55 -23.27
CA GLU A 95 -11.72 18.17 -23.13
C GLU A 95 -11.89 17.66 -21.69
N LEU A 96 -11.47 18.45 -20.70
CA LEU A 96 -11.63 18.10 -19.28
C LEU A 96 -13.10 17.98 -18.88
N SER A 97 -14.00 18.77 -19.48
CA SER A 97 -15.44 18.66 -19.24
C SER A 97 -15.98 17.32 -19.76
N ASN A 98 -15.54 16.88 -20.94
CA ASN A 98 -15.94 15.59 -21.50
C ASN A 98 -15.41 14.41 -20.66
N ASP A 99 -14.16 14.49 -20.20
CA ASP A 99 -13.57 13.49 -19.32
C ASP A 99 -14.31 13.43 -17.97
N LEU A 100 -14.68 14.58 -17.41
CA LEU A 100 -15.46 14.66 -16.18
C LEU A 100 -16.83 14.00 -16.34
N ASP A 101 -17.50 14.20 -17.47
CA ASP A 101 -18.77 13.55 -17.78
C ASP A 101 -18.63 12.02 -17.93
N SER A 102 -17.56 11.56 -18.58
CA SER A 102 -17.25 10.11 -18.66
C SER A 102 -17.02 9.51 -17.28
N VAL A 103 -16.17 10.13 -16.45
CA VAL A 103 -15.89 9.66 -15.08
C VAL A 103 -17.15 9.68 -14.23
N LYS A 104 -18.02 10.68 -14.40
CA LYS A 104 -19.31 10.74 -13.70
C LYS A 104 -20.24 9.59 -14.09
N SER A 105 -20.23 9.21 -15.38
CA SER A 105 -20.93 8.01 -15.84
C SER A 105 -20.35 6.75 -15.19
N ASP A 106 -19.03 6.58 -15.21
CA ASP A 106 -18.35 5.42 -14.60
C ASP A 106 -18.61 5.30 -13.10
N VAL A 107 -18.61 6.43 -12.37
CA VAL A 107 -18.96 6.47 -10.94
C VAL A 107 -20.40 6.02 -10.73
N SER A 108 -21.33 6.42 -11.60
CA SER A 108 -22.73 6.01 -11.51
C SER A 108 -22.87 4.49 -11.76
N ASP A 109 -22.14 3.95 -12.73
CA ASP A 109 -22.12 2.51 -12.99
C ASP A 109 -21.49 1.72 -11.83
N LEU A 110 -20.45 2.26 -11.19
CA LEU A 110 -19.87 1.68 -9.99
C LEU A 110 -20.84 1.72 -8.81
N ASP A 111 -21.62 2.79 -8.65
CA ASP A 111 -22.66 2.92 -7.63
C ASP A 111 -23.72 1.81 -7.79
N TYR A 112 -24.25 1.63 -9.01
CA TYR A 112 -25.15 0.53 -9.33
C TYR A 112 -24.53 -0.85 -9.05
N ARG A 113 -23.24 -1.03 -9.29
CA ARG A 113 -22.55 -2.30 -9.00
C ARG A 113 -22.35 -2.52 -7.51
N VAL A 114 -22.06 -1.47 -6.74
CA VAL A 114 -21.97 -1.53 -5.28
C VAL A 114 -23.33 -1.91 -4.70
N ASP A 115 -24.42 -1.25 -5.11
CA ASP A 115 -25.78 -1.58 -4.67
C ASP A 115 -26.14 -3.05 -4.94
N ASN A 116 -25.80 -3.55 -6.13
CA ASN A 116 -26.03 -4.95 -6.48
C ASN A 116 -25.20 -5.91 -5.61
N VAL A 117 -23.93 -5.59 -5.37
CA VAL A 117 -23.06 -6.38 -4.48
C VAL A 117 -23.56 -6.33 -3.04
N GLU A 118 -24.03 -5.19 -2.56
CA GLU A 118 -24.64 -5.04 -1.24
C GLU A 118 -25.90 -5.91 -1.13
N SER A 119 -26.78 -5.89 -2.12
CA SER A 119 -27.95 -6.78 -2.19
C SER A 119 -27.55 -8.26 -2.22
N ASP A 120 -26.49 -8.61 -2.95
CA ASP A 120 -25.99 -9.98 -2.98
C ASP A 120 -25.36 -10.40 -1.65
N ILE A 121 -24.65 -9.50 -0.97
CA ILE A 121 -24.15 -9.70 0.38
C ILE A 121 -25.33 -9.93 1.34
N GLU A 122 -26.40 -9.15 1.24
CA GLU A 122 -27.61 -9.35 2.05
C GLU A 122 -28.25 -10.71 1.79
N LYS A 123 -28.41 -11.10 0.52
CA LYS A 123 -28.94 -12.43 0.17
C LYS A 123 -28.02 -13.56 0.62
N ILE A 124 -26.70 -13.37 0.57
CA ILE A 124 -25.73 -14.33 1.09
C ILE A 124 -25.86 -14.40 2.62
N LYS A 125 -25.97 -13.27 3.31
CA LYS A 125 -26.22 -13.22 4.76
C LYS A 125 -27.52 -13.91 5.14
N GLU A 126 -28.59 -13.73 4.37
CA GLU A 126 -29.89 -14.39 4.57
C GLU A 126 -29.79 -15.90 4.28
N LYS A 127 -29.12 -16.31 3.19
CA LYS A 127 -28.85 -17.74 2.91
C LYS A 127 -27.95 -18.38 3.98
N LEU A 128 -27.14 -17.59 4.67
CA LEU A 128 -26.34 -18.00 5.82
C LEU A 128 -27.11 -17.84 7.16
N GLY A 129 -28.30 -17.25 7.13
CA GLY A 129 -29.13 -16.91 8.29
C GLY A 129 -30.11 -18.01 8.67
N ASP A 130 -29.57 -19.08 9.25
CA ASP A 130 -30.14 -19.85 10.38
C ASP A 130 -29.15 -20.90 10.96
N GLU A 131 -27.84 -20.84 10.63
CA GLU A 131 -26.84 -21.78 11.18
C GLU A 131 -25.55 -21.19 11.79
N ASN A 132 -25.29 -19.88 11.77
CA ASN A 132 -24.35 -19.24 12.72
C ASN A 132 -24.21 -17.73 12.47
N GLU A 133 -24.58 -16.94 13.46
CA GLU A 133 -23.84 -15.71 13.76
C GLU A 133 -22.40 -16.16 14.09
N PHE A 134 -21.40 -15.87 13.24
CA PHE A 134 -20.01 -16.29 13.44
C PHE A 134 -19.37 -15.51 14.60
N ILE A 135 -19.81 -15.82 15.82
CA ILE A 135 -18.97 -15.86 16.99
C ILE A 135 -18.15 -17.13 16.80
N GLY A 136 -16.83 -17.02 16.54
CA GLY A 136 -15.97 -18.20 16.43
C GLY A 136 -16.25 -19.17 17.56
N ASN A 137 -16.31 -20.47 17.29
CA ASN A 137 -16.74 -21.52 18.23
C ASN A 137 -16.35 -21.13 19.69
N PRO A 138 -17.31 -20.70 20.55
CA PRO A 138 -16.99 -20.12 21.85
C PRO A 138 -16.14 -21.05 22.72
N GLU A 139 -16.32 -22.36 22.53
CA GLU A 139 -15.52 -23.39 23.15
C GLU A 139 -14.08 -23.38 22.63
N LEU A 140 -13.87 -23.21 21.32
CA LEU A 140 -12.53 -23.07 20.73
C LEU A 140 -11.79 -21.83 21.26
N GLU A 141 -12.45 -20.67 21.37
CA GLU A 141 -11.80 -19.45 21.88
C GLU A 141 -11.39 -19.60 23.34
N THR A 142 -12.22 -20.25 24.16
CA THR A 142 -11.87 -20.59 25.55
C THR A 142 -10.63 -21.48 25.62
N HIS A 143 -10.56 -22.52 24.78
CA HIS A 143 -9.41 -23.43 24.76
C HIS A 143 -8.16 -22.82 24.11
N LYS A 144 -8.29 -21.81 23.23
CA LYS A 144 -7.16 -21.03 22.75
C LYS A 144 -6.51 -20.22 23.86
N ALA A 145 -7.29 -19.67 24.80
CA ALA A 145 -6.75 -18.98 25.97
C ALA A 145 -5.96 -19.95 26.87
N ILE A 146 -6.55 -21.12 27.19
CA ILE A 146 -5.86 -22.17 27.97
C ILE A 146 -4.56 -22.61 27.28
N LEU A 147 -4.60 -22.78 25.96
CA LEU A 147 -3.42 -23.10 25.15
C LEU A 147 -2.34 -22.02 25.26
N ALA A 148 -2.72 -20.75 25.13
CA ALA A 148 -1.78 -19.64 25.20
C ALA A 148 -1.09 -19.57 26.57
N ASP A 149 -1.86 -19.69 27.65
CA ASP A 149 -1.35 -19.73 29.01
C ASP A 149 -0.39 -20.92 29.21
N SER A 150 -0.77 -22.11 28.73
CA SER A 150 0.07 -23.31 28.81
C SER A 150 1.39 -23.17 28.02
N ILE A 151 1.37 -22.47 26.88
CA ILE A 151 2.58 -22.17 26.11
C ILE A 151 3.48 -21.21 26.89
N ASP A 152 2.92 -20.16 27.50
CA ASP A 152 3.68 -19.18 28.28
C ASP A 152 4.33 -19.82 29.51
N GLU A 153 3.56 -20.61 30.28
CA GLU A 153 4.07 -21.41 31.41
C GLU A 153 5.26 -22.28 30.99
N MET A 154 5.15 -22.97 29.85
CA MET A 154 6.21 -23.82 29.33
C MET A 154 7.44 -23.02 28.84
N LEU A 155 7.24 -21.86 28.23
CA LEU A 155 8.34 -21.02 27.73
C LEU A 155 9.18 -20.41 28.87
N ASN A 156 8.59 -20.23 30.05
CA ASN A 156 9.26 -19.75 31.26
C ASN A 156 10.19 -20.80 31.91
N VAL A 157 10.20 -22.05 31.42
CA VAL A 157 11.10 -23.12 31.90
C VAL A 157 12.39 -23.12 31.08
N GLU A 158 13.54 -22.93 31.75
CA GLU A 158 14.85 -22.88 31.08
C GLU A 158 15.25 -24.22 30.45
N ASP A 159 15.14 -25.33 31.18
CA ASP A 159 15.50 -26.66 30.67
C ASP A 159 14.40 -27.22 29.75
N ILE A 160 14.79 -27.64 28.56
CA ILE A 160 13.89 -28.22 27.56
C ILE A 160 13.34 -29.57 28.02
N GLU A 161 14.09 -30.35 28.80
CA GLU A 161 13.63 -31.65 29.31
C GLU A 161 12.52 -31.47 30.35
N ASP A 162 12.62 -30.46 31.21
CA ASP A 162 11.62 -30.16 32.24
C ASP A 162 10.29 -29.69 31.63
N ARG A 163 10.31 -29.12 30.41
CA ARG A 163 9.10 -28.73 29.67
C ARG A 163 8.18 -29.92 29.36
N LYS A 164 8.66 -31.16 29.43
CA LYS A 164 7.80 -32.35 29.19
C LYS A 164 6.67 -32.45 30.21
N ALA A 165 6.91 -32.11 31.48
CA ALA A 165 5.88 -32.13 32.51
C ALA A 165 4.76 -31.12 32.20
N TYR A 166 5.12 -29.92 31.77
CA TYR A 166 4.17 -28.85 31.38
C TYR A 166 3.34 -29.25 30.17
N LYS A 167 3.95 -29.87 29.14
CA LYS A 167 3.21 -30.40 27.98
C LYS A 167 2.19 -31.45 28.41
N ALA A 168 2.57 -32.35 29.32
CA ALA A 168 1.68 -33.40 29.82
C ALA A 168 0.48 -32.79 30.58
N GLU A 169 0.72 -31.79 31.43
CA GLU A 169 -0.34 -31.07 32.14
C GLU A 169 -1.26 -30.30 31.17
N ALA A 170 -0.69 -29.60 30.20
CA ALA A 170 -1.45 -28.87 29.19
C ALA A 170 -2.35 -29.80 28.36
N ILE A 171 -1.87 -31.00 28.01
CA ILE A 171 -2.70 -32.02 27.36
C ILE A 171 -3.88 -32.41 28.24
N VAL A 172 -3.69 -32.62 29.55
CA VAL A 172 -4.82 -32.94 30.46
C VAL A 172 -5.89 -31.85 30.42
N LYS A 173 -5.50 -30.58 30.37
CA LYS A 173 -6.44 -29.44 30.30
C LYS A 173 -7.21 -29.35 28.98
N LEU A 174 -6.64 -29.86 27.88
CA LEU A 174 -7.14 -29.64 26.52
C LEU A 174 -7.71 -30.89 25.83
N ILE A 175 -7.39 -32.09 26.31
CA ILE A 175 -7.64 -33.33 25.57
C ILE A 175 -9.13 -33.64 25.40
N ASP A 176 -9.96 -33.32 26.39
CA ASP A 176 -11.40 -33.58 26.32
C ASP A 176 -12.06 -32.75 25.21
N PHE A 177 -11.67 -31.49 25.07
CA PHE A 177 -12.09 -30.65 23.96
C PHE A 177 -11.64 -31.19 22.60
N VAL A 178 -10.38 -31.62 22.50
CA VAL A 178 -9.85 -32.21 21.26
C VAL A 178 -10.57 -33.52 20.90
N ASN A 179 -10.86 -34.38 21.89
CA ASN A 179 -11.61 -35.61 21.69
C ASN A 179 -13.06 -35.33 21.26
N GLY A 180 -13.68 -34.30 21.84
CA GLY A 180 -15.00 -33.80 21.44
C GLY A 180 -14.99 -33.35 19.98
N TYR A 181 -13.99 -32.56 19.58
CA TYR A 181 -13.80 -32.14 18.18
C TYR A 181 -13.67 -33.34 17.24
N VAL A 182 -12.78 -34.28 17.53
CA VAL A 182 -12.51 -35.47 16.70
C VAL A 182 -13.74 -36.38 16.57
N SER A 183 -14.54 -36.48 17.63
CA SER A 183 -15.73 -37.33 17.69
C SER A 183 -16.98 -36.66 17.09
N SER A 184 -16.93 -35.35 16.86
CA SER A 184 -17.99 -34.57 16.22
C SER A 184 -17.88 -34.61 14.69
N ALA A 185 -18.94 -34.17 13.99
CA ALA A 185 -18.88 -33.90 12.55
C ALA A 185 -18.26 -32.51 12.23
N ALA A 186 -17.72 -31.80 13.23
CA ALA A 186 -17.22 -30.46 13.05
C ALA A 186 -15.96 -30.44 12.17
N LYS A 187 -15.88 -29.44 11.31
CA LYS A 187 -14.75 -29.22 10.41
C LYS A 187 -14.43 -27.73 10.36
N TYR A 188 -13.51 -27.30 11.22
CA TYR A 188 -13.00 -25.93 11.27
C TYR A 188 -11.52 -25.92 11.67
N PRO A 189 -10.73 -24.90 11.26
CA PRO A 189 -9.33 -24.81 11.68
C PRO A 189 -9.20 -24.78 13.20
N ASN A 190 -8.70 -25.86 13.78
CA ASN A 190 -8.56 -26.03 15.23
C ASN A 190 -7.07 -26.05 15.63
N ILE A 191 -6.53 -24.90 16.02
CA ILE A 191 -5.12 -24.76 16.43
C ILE A 191 -4.81 -25.49 17.74
N VAL A 192 -5.80 -25.65 18.63
CA VAL A 192 -5.64 -26.38 19.90
C VAL A 192 -5.37 -27.86 19.62
N ALA A 193 -6.15 -28.48 18.72
CA ALA A 193 -5.93 -29.86 18.31
C ALA A 193 -4.54 -30.07 17.66
N VAL A 194 -4.07 -29.10 16.86
CA VAL A 194 -2.73 -29.14 16.25
C VAL A 194 -1.63 -29.09 17.31
N TRP A 195 -1.74 -28.24 18.33
CA TRP A 195 -0.76 -28.20 19.42
C TRP A 195 -0.77 -29.44 20.30
N VAL A 196 -1.96 -29.97 20.63
CA VAL A 196 -2.07 -31.24 21.36
C VAL A 196 -1.42 -32.38 20.57
N MET A 197 -1.63 -32.45 19.24
CA MET A 197 -0.93 -33.40 18.38
C MET A 197 0.60 -33.25 18.48
N ILE A 198 1.13 -32.04 18.37
CA ILE A 198 2.57 -31.76 18.48
C ILE A 198 3.11 -32.24 19.83
N TRP A 199 2.43 -31.90 20.93
CA TRP A 199 2.88 -32.27 22.26
C TRP A 199 2.78 -33.77 22.52
N LEU A 200 1.80 -34.48 21.96
CA LEU A 200 1.72 -35.94 22.04
C LEU A 200 2.93 -36.59 21.35
N PHE A 201 3.37 -36.07 20.20
CA PHE A 201 4.62 -36.52 19.56
C PHE A 201 5.86 -36.20 20.40
N ASP A 202 5.96 -34.98 20.94
CA ASP A 202 7.08 -34.56 21.80
C ASP A 202 7.23 -35.46 23.05
N LEU A 203 6.12 -35.98 23.56
CA LEU A 203 6.08 -36.90 24.70
C LEU A 203 6.24 -38.38 24.31
N GLY A 204 6.32 -38.68 23.02
CA GLY A 204 6.45 -40.05 22.50
C GLY A 204 5.17 -40.90 22.62
N ASP A 205 4.02 -40.28 22.88
CA ASP A 205 2.74 -40.98 22.97
C ASP A 205 2.13 -41.18 21.57
N ILE A 206 2.73 -42.08 20.81
CA ILE A 206 2.32 -42.36 19.43
C ILE A 206 0.89 -42.92 19.36
N ALA A 207 0.45 -43.63 20.40
CA ALA A 207 -0.88 -44.23 20.45
C ALA A 207 -2.00 -43.19 20.39
N ARG A 208 -1.80 -42.03 21.03
CA ARG A 208 -2.72 -40.89 20.93
C ARG A 208 -2.34 -39.92 19.81
N ALA A 209 -1.05 -39.72 19.55
CA ALA A 209 -0.57 -38.76 18.56
C ALA A 209 -1.01 -39.11 17.14
N LEU A 210 -0.78 -40.36 16.70
CA LEU A 210 -0.99 -40.71 15.30
C LEU A 210 -2.48 -40.67 14.88
N PRO A 211 -3.44 -41.22 15.65
CA PRO A 211 -4.85 -41.12 15.27
C PRO A 211 -5.33 -39.66 15.13
N LEU A 212 -4.92 -38.79 16.05
CA LEU A 212 -5.22 -37.35 15.98
C LEU A 212 -4.57 -36.72 14.75
N ALA A 213 -3.29 -37.00 14.51
CA ALA A 213 -2.55 -36.51 13.35
C ALA A 213 -3.20 -36.90 12.02
N LEU A 214 -3.55 -38.17 11.84
CA LEU A 214 -4.22 -38.65 10.63
C LEU A 214 -5.61 -38.03 10.46
N HIS A 215 -6.35 -37.85 11.56
CA HIS A 215 -7.64 -37.15 11.53
C HIS A 215 -7.47 -35.72 11.01
N LEU A 216 -6.53 -34.94 11.57
CA LEU A 216 -6.28 -33.56 11.16
C LEU A 216 -5.76 -33.49 9.71
N ALA A 217 -4.79 -34.31 9.34
CA ALA A 217 -4.24 -34.35 7.98
C ALA A 217 -5.30 -34.71 6.93
N LYS A 218 -6.29 -35.54 7.26
CA LYS A 218 -7.39 -35.91 6.37
C LYS A 218 -8.33 -34.74 6.08
N GLN A 219 -8.49 -33.80 7.02
CA GLN A 219 -9.40 -32.68 6.84
C GLN A 219 -8.87 -31.62 5.87
N LYS A 220 -7.54 -31.51 5.69
CA LYS A 220 -6.84 -30.57 4.78
C LYS A 220 -7.14 -29.08 5.02
N ILE A 221 -7.51 -28.72 6.25
CA ILE A 221 -7.83 -27.34 6.65
C ILE A 221 -6.99 -26.82 7.83
N HIS A 222 -6.07 -27.64 8.33
CA HIS A 222 -5.26 -27.32 9.50
C HIS A 222 -3.87 -26.87 9.06
N ASN A 223 -3.42 -25.76 9.64
CA ASN A 223 -2.08 -25.24 9.40
C ASN A 223 -1.21 -25.47 10.63
N MET A 224 0.08 -25.72 10.40
CA MET A 224 1.07 -25.79 11.48
C MET A 224 1.29 -24.40 12.12
N PRO A 225 1.64 -24.33 13.42
CA PRO A 225 1.99 -23.05 14.06
C PRO A 225 3.16 -22.37 13.36
N THR A 226 3.21 -21.04 13.37
CA THR A 226 4.16 -20.21 12.58
C THR A 226 5.65 -20.54 12.76
N ARG A 227 6.04 -21.11 13.90
CA ARG A 227 7.43 -21.54 14.15
C ARG A 227 7.86 -22.78 13.34
N PHE A 228 6.92 -23.54 12.81
CA PHE A 228 7.17 -24.70 11.98
C PHE A 228 7.14 -24.30 10.50
N LYS A 229 8.13 -24.79 9.74
CA LYS A 229 8.23 -24.52 8.30
C LYS A 229 7.60 -25.60 7.42
N SER A 230 7.21 -26.72 8.04
CA SER A 230 6.64 -27.88 7.38
C SER A 230 5.11 -27.86 7.45
N GLU A 231 4.47 -28.40 6.43
CA GLU A 231 3.04 -28.75 6.47
C GLU A 231 2.78 -29.93 7.41
N ILE A 232 1.51 -30.14 7.77
CA ILE A 232 1.10 -31.16 8.76
C ILE A 232 1.54 -32.56 8.35
N GLU A 233 1.40 -32.94 7.07
CA GLU A 233 1.81 -34.24 6.55
C GLU A 233 3.31 -34.47 6.66
N THR A 234 4.10 -33.44 6.32
CA THR A 234 5.56 -33.49 6.41
C THR A 234 6.00 -33.61 7.87
N PHE A 235 5.37 -32.85 8.77
CA PHE A 235 5.62 -32.95 10.21
C PHE A 235 5.34 -34.36 10.73
N ILE A 236 4.20 -34.96 10.37
CA ILE A 236 3.83 -36.33 10.76
C ILE A 236 4.89 -37.33 10.28
N CYS A 237 5.31 -37.24 9.01
CA CYS A 237 6.36 -38.11 8.48
C CYS A 237 7.68 -37.96 9.24
N ASP A 238 8.09 -36.73 9.56
CA ASP A 238 9.33 -36.49 10.30
C ASP A 238 9.28 -37.09 11.71
N GLN A 239 8.21 -36.84 12.46
CA GLN A 239 8.04 -37.40 13.81
C GLN A 239 8.00 -38.94 13.79
N MET A 240 7.27 -39.51 12.83
CA MET A 240 7.14 -40.96 12.70
C MET A 240 8.42 -41.63 12.22
N TYR A 241 9.21 -40.95 11.37
CA TYR A 241 10.53 -41.44 10.97
C TYR A 241 11.46 -41.57 12.17
N ASP A 242 11.55 -40.51 13.00
CA ASP A 242 12.45 -40.49 14.16
C ASP A 242 12.04 -41.54 15.20
N TRP A 243 10.74 -41.64 15.49
CA TRP A 243 10.21 -42.67 16.39
C TRP A 243 10.45 -44.08 15.85
N ALA A 244 10.16 -44.34 14.57
CA ALA A 244 10.35 -45.65 13.96
C ALA A 244 11.83 -46.04 13.90
N ALA A 245 12.74 -45.08 13.69
CA ALA A 245 14.19 -45.31 13.77
C ALA A 245 14.60 -45.75 15.18
N ALA A 246 14.05 -45.12 16.22
CA ALA A 246 14.30 -45.50 17.61
C ALA A 246 13.76 -46.90 17.93
N GLN A 247 12.56 -47.26 17.46
CA GLN A 247 12.01 -48.62 17.61
C GLN A 247 12.91 -49.66 16.95
N LEU A 248 13.34 -49.41 15.71
CA LEU A 248 14.23 -50.33 14.98
C LEU A 248 15.56 -50.53 15.71
N LYS A 249 16.17 -49.45 16.21
CA LYS A 249 17.41 -49.52 17.00
C LYS A 249 17.23 -50.34 18.29
N ALA A 250 16.03 -50.35 18.85
CA ALA A 250 15.67 -51.13 20.03
C ALA A 250 15.18 -52.56 19.71
N ASN A 251 15.27 -53.02 18.45
CA ASN A 251 14.69 -54.28 17.97
C ASN A 251 13.18 -54.42 18.29
N LYS A 252 12.44 -53.30 18.20
CA LYS A 252 10.99 -53.25 18.37
C LYS A 252 10.32 -52.91 17.04
N SER A 253 9.11 -53.42 16.86
CA SER A 253 8.28 -53.07 15.71
C SER A 253 7.78 -51.62 15.83
N ALA A 254 7.79 -50.91 14.71
CA ALA A 254 7.07 -49.64 14.55
C ALA A 254 5.63 -49.84 14.02
N GLY A 255 5.24 -51.08 13.72
CA GLY A 255 3.86 -51.43 13.39
C GLY A 255 2.95 -51.38 14.63
N PRO A 256 1.67 -51.01 14.47
CA PRO A 256 0.99 -50.71 13.21
C PRO A 256 1.15 -49.25 12.75
N TYR A 257 1.76 -48.38 13.55
CA TYR A 257 1.76 -46.93 13.33
C TYR A 257 2.52 -46.50 12.07
N LEU A 258 3.70 -47.08 11.80
CA LEU A 258 4.44 -46.78 10.58
C LEU A 258 3.67 -47.20 9.32
N GLU A 259 3.03 -48.36 9.35
CA GLU A 259 2.20 -48.89 8.26
C GLU A 259 1.00 -47.98 7.98
N GLN A 260 0.34 -47.48 9.02
CA GLN A 260 -0.78 -46.53 8.89
C GLN A 260 -0.35 -45.24 8.20
N VAL A 261 0.85 -44.73 8.49
CA VAL A 261 1.39 -43.52 7.82
C VAL A 261 1.66 -43.81 6.35
N ILE A 262 2.29 -44.95 6.01
CA ILE A 262 2.53 -45.33 4.61
C ILE A 262 1.20 -45.47 3.86
N HIS A 263 0.21 -46.11 4.47
CA HIS A 263 -1.12 -46.22 3.88
C HIS A 263 -1.77 -44.84 3.64
N ALA A 264 -1.68 -43.93 4.61
CA ALA A 264 -2.24 -42.58 4.47
C ALA A 264 -1.54 -41.75 3.38
N ILE A 265 -0.22 -41.87 3.24
CA ILE A 265 0.55 -41.22 2.16
C ILE A 265 0.00 -41.65 0.79
N GLU A 266 -0.27 -42.95 0.61
CA GLU A 266 -0.79 -43.52 -0.63
C GLU A 266 -2.27 -43.19 -0.86
N SER A 267 -3.13 -43.42 0.14
CA SER A 267 -4.59 -43.30 0.03
C SER A 267 -5.01 -41.84 -0.17
N ASP A 268 -4.39 -40.94 0.58
CA ASP A 268 -4.77 -39.53 0.62
C ASP A 268 -3.86 -38.67 -0.28
N LYS A 269 -2.94 -39.30 -1.02
CA LYS A 269 -2.04 -38.68 -2.01
C LYS A 269 -1.29 -37.47 -1.45
N TRP A 270 -0.64 -37.65 -0.31
CA TRP A 270 0.08 -36.57 0.38
C TRP A 270 1.15 -35.95 -0.54
N GLN A 271 1.19 -34.63 -0.59
CA GLN A 271 2.19 -33.88 -1.34
C GLN A 271 3.40 -33.64 -0.44
N LEU A 272 4.39 -34.53 -0.53
CA LEU A 272 5.58 -34.53 0.31
C LEU A 272 6.83 -34.18 -0.50
N PRO A 273 7.82 -33.50 0.08
CA PRO A 273 9.13 -33.40 -0.52
C PRO A 273 9.74 -34.79 -0.77
N ASP A 274 10.33 -35.03 -1.94
CA ASP A 274 10.91 -36.34 -2.32
C ASP A 274 11.84 -36.93 -1.25
N ILE A 275 12.61 -36.06 -0.58
CA ILE A 275 13.51 -36.45 0.51
C ILE A 275 12.72 -37.10 1.66
N VAL A 276 11.62 -36.48 2.08
CA VAL A 276 10.75 -36.95 3.18
C VAL A 276 9.98 -38.19 2.75
N HIS A 277 9.42 -38.16 1.54
CA HIS A 277 8.66 -39.28 0.99
C HIS A 277 9.52 -40.55 0.84
N GLY A 278 10.70 -40.41 0.22
CA GLY A 278 11.62 -41.52 0.04
C GLY A 278 12.17 -42.08 1.35
N LYS A 279 12.46 -41.24 2.36
CA LYS A 279 12.94 -41.73 3.66
C LYS A 279 11.87 -42.53 4.42
N MET A 280 10.58 -42.22 4.25
CA MET A 280 9.50 -42.99 4.87
C MET A 280 9.43 -44.42 4.33
N TYR A 281 9.43 -44.60 3.01
CA TYR A 281 9.49 -45.94 2.42
C TYR A 281 10.79 -46.68 2.76
N ALA A 282 11.91 -45.98 2.82
CA ALA A 282 13.17 -46.57 3.28
C ALA A 282 13.09 -47.07 4.73
N MET A 283 12.44 -46.32 5.63
CA MET A 283 12.23 -46.75 7.02
C MET A 283 11.27 -47.93 7.09
N TYR A 284 10.18 -47.90 6.33
CA TYR A 284 9.22 -49.01 6.26
C TYR A 284 9.88 -50.30 5.78
N GLY A 285 10.67 -50.23 4.71
CA GLY A 285 11.45 -51.37 4.22
C GLY A 285 12.41 -51.93 5.28
N LYS A 286 13.04 -51.08 6.10
CA LYS A 286 13.92 -51.54 7.20
C LYS A 286 13.18 -52.31 8.28
N HIS A 287 11.96 -51.92 8.62
CA HIS A 287 11.13 -52.66 9.58
C HIS A 287 10.70 -54.02 9.01
N LEU A 288 10.30 -54.09 7.74
CA LEU A 288 9.95 -55.34 7.05
C LEU A 288 11.16 -56.30 6.94
N ASP A 289 12.32 -55.76 6.59
CA ASP A 289 13.59 -56.49 6.49
C ASP A 289 13.99 -57.10 7.85
N ALA A 290 13.78 -56.36 8.94
CA ALA A 290 14.07 -56.83 10.30
C ALA A 290 13.20 -58.02 10.75
N ILE A 291 12.01 -58.19 10.16
CA ILE A 291 11.12 -59.33 10.41
C ILE A 291 11.17 -60.39 9.31
N ALA A 292 12.16 -60.32 8.41
CA ALA A 292 12.39 -61.24 7.29
C ALA A 292 11.28 -61.28 6.23
N GLU A 293 10.45 -60.24 6.14
CA GLU A 293 9.48 -60.05 5.06
C GLU A 293 10.18 -59.52 3.79
N ASN A 294 11.10 -60.32 3.26
CA ASN A 294 12.11 -59.92 2.26
C ASN A 294 11.49 -59.36 0.96
N GLU A 295 10.39 -59.94 0.47
CA GLU A 295 9.75 -59.47 -0.76
C GLU A 295 9.08 -58.11 -0.56
N ALA A 296 8.39 -57.91 0.58
CA ALA A 296 7.76 -56.64 0.92
C ALA A 296 8.81 -55.56 1.20
N ALA A 297 9.89 -55.91 1.90
CA ALA A 297 11.02 -55.02 2.16
C ALA A 297 11.68 -54.55 0.86
N LEU A 298 11.92 -55.45 -0.09
CA LEU A 298 12.49 -55.12 -1.39
C LEU A 298 11.62 -54.11 -2.14
N LYS A 299 10.30 -54.36 -2.23
CA LYS A 299 9.35 -53.44 -2.87
C LYS A 299 9.36 -52.05 -2.23
N ALA A 300 9.38 -51.98 -0.90
CA ALA A 300 9.44 -50.72 -0.18
C ALA A 300 10.76 -49.96 -0.46
N TYR A 301 11.90 -50.66 -0.50
CA TYR A 301 13.18 -50.04 -0.83
C TYR A 301 13.27 -49.56 -2.28
N GLU A 302 12.75 -50.33 -3.24
CA GLU A 302 12.67 -49.92 -4.64
C GLU A 302 11.83 -48.65 -4.77
N LYS A 303 10.67 -48.60 -4.10
CA LYS A 303 9.82 -47.41 -4.07
C LYS A 303 10.55 -46.19 -3.49
N ALA A 304 11.31 -46.40 -2.41
CA ALA A 304 12.12 -45.34 -1.80
C ALA A 304 13.17 -44.75 -2.77
N ILE A 305 13.84 -45.59 -3.58
CA ILE A 305 14.84 -45.16 -4.56
C ILE A 305 14.21 -44.51 -5.79
N GLU A 306 13.04 -45.00 -6.23
CA GLU A 306 12.25 -44.38 -7.31
C GLU A 306 11.92 -42.93 -6.97
N ILE A 307 11.46 -42.68 -5.74
CA ILE A 307 11.10 -41.34 -5.26
C ILE A 307 12.35 -40.49 -4.97
N ASN A 308 13.33 -41.07 -4.28
CA ASN A 308 14.56 -40.38 -3.90
C ASN A 308 15.78 -41.27 -4.16
N PRO A 309 16.55 -41.03 -5.24
CA PRO A 309 17.75 -41.80 -5.57
C PRO A 309 18.83 -41.82 -4.47
N ARG A 310 18.74 -40.91 -3.49
CA ARG A 310 19.63 -40.79 -2.32
C ARG A 310 19.01 -41.33 -1.02
N ALA A 311 17.96 -42.15 -1.08
CA ALA A 311 17.30 -42.74 0.10
C ALA A 311 18.18 -43.70 0.94
N GLY A 312 19.38 -44.06 0.45
CA GLY A 312 20.38 -44.79 1.25
C GLY A 312 20.15 -46.30 1.39
N VAL A 313 19.28 -46.91 0.57
CA VAL A 313 18.91 -48.34 0.66
C VAL A 313 19.42 -49.22 -0.48
N LYS A 314 20.28 -48.70 -1.36
CA LYS A 314 20.81 -49.44 -2.54
C LYS A 314 21.46 -50.78 -2.18
N LYS A 315 22.31 -50.80 -1.14
CA LYS A 315 22.95 -52.04 -0.66
C LYS A 315 21.95 -53.04 -0.09
N SER A 316 20.87 -52.58 0.54
CA SER A 316 19.81 -53.45 1.05
C SER A 316 19.03 -54.10 -0.09
N ILE A 317 18.74 -53.35 -1.16
CA ILE A 317 18.13 -53.88 -2.40
C ILE A 317 19.02 -54.98 -3.00
N GLU A 318 20.30 -54.69 -3.25
CA GLU A 318 21.25 -55.67 -3.80
C GLU A 318 21.30 -56.97 -2.96
N ARG A 319 21.35 -56.84 -1.63
CA ARG A 319 21.35 -57.97 -0.71
C ARG A 319 20.06 -58.79 -0.81
N LEU A 320 18.89 -58.15 -0.73
CA LEU A 320 17.59 -58.83 -0.75
C LEU A 320 17.30 -59.49 -2.10
N THR A 321 17.65 -58.84 -3.21
CA THR A 321 17.52 -59.42 -4.56
C THR A 321 18.35 -60.70 -4.69
N ALA A 322 19.60 -60.70 -4.19
CA ALA A 322 20.44 -61.89 -4.20
C ALA A 322 19.91 -63.01 -3.29
N THR A 323 19.37 -62.66 -2.11
CA THR A 323 18.74 -63.64 -1.20
C THR A 323 17.52 -64.28 -1.85
N LEU A 324 16.61 -63.49 -2.44
CA LEU A 324 15.39 -64.00 -3.06
C LEU A 324 15.67 -64.84 -4.31
N ALA A 325 16.71 -64.54 -5.08
CA ALA A 325 17.14 -65.38 -6.20
C ALA A 325 17.57 -66.78 -5.72
N LYS A 326 18.40 -66.85 -4.67
CA LYS A 326 18.86 -68.14 -4.09
C LYS A 326 17.71 -68.98 -3.53
N THR A 327 16.73 -68.35 -2.88
CA THR A 327 15.56 -69.04 -2.33
C THR A 327 14.67 -69.64 -3.42
N LYS A 328 14.63 -69.03 -4.62
CA LYS A 328 13.84 -69.56 -5.76
C LYS A 328 14.53 -70.70 -6.49
N GLU A 329 15.85 -70.83 -6.35
CA GLU A 329 16.67 -71.90 -6.95
C GLU A 329 16.83 -73.12 -6.04
N SER A 330 16.43 -73.03 -4.77
CA SER A 330 16.49 -74.12 -3.76
C SER A 330 15.14 -74.81 -3.61
#